data_AF-A0A954AJX9-F1
#
_entry.id   AF-A0A954AJX9-F1
#
_cell.length_a   1.000
_cell.length_b   1.000
_cell.length_c   1.000
_cell.angle_alpha   90.00
_cell.angle_beta   90.00
_cell.angle_gamma   90.00
#
_symmetry.space_group_name_H-M   'P 1'
#
loop_
_entity.id
_entity.type
_entity.pdbx_description
1 polymer ?
#
loop_
_entity_poly.entity_id
_entity_poly.type
_entity_poly.pdbx_seq_one_letter_code
_entity_poly.pdbx_strand_id
1 'polypeptide(L)'
;MNPPKRPNLIKASVAACLLSALAPLSSCVVTVVEKLPPDASPRAVHEKARWDVTVDGARVGSLELLEIADPDDPVVLYRVCYPDGQQAGWIDMLGRAFREKRIEETGPDGLRHIGMNTMQESLRRLLELSTAPIVMPATEDDTVASR
;
A
#
# COMPACT_ATOMS: atom_id res chain seq x y z
N MET A 1 -36.34 32.18 0.01
CA MET A 1 -35.87 32.55 -1.34
C MET A 1 -34.36 32.70 -1.28
N ASN A 2 -33.62 31.86 -2.00
CA ASN A 2 -32.16 31.87 -2.04
C ASN A 2 -31.63 33.09 -2.81
N PRO A 3 -30.73 33.90 -2.24
CA PRO A 3 -29.78 34.67 -3.04
C PRO A 3 -28.51 33.84 -3.30
N PRO A 4 -28.02 33.79 -4.55
CA PRO A 4 -26.86 32.99 -4.93
C PRO A 4 -25.55 33.56 -4.38
N LYS A 5 -24.72 32.63 -3.89
CA LYS A 5 -23.31 32.80 -3.51
C LYS A 5 -22.52 33.32 -4.72
N ARG A 6 -21.84 34.45 -4.52
CA ARG A 6 -20.84 35.01 -5.44
C ARG A 6 -19.57 34.13 -5.42
N PRO A 7 -19.02 33.70 -6.56
CA PRO A 7 -17.63 33.27 -6.63
C PRO A 7 -16.71 34.50 -6.65
N ASN A 8 -15.82 34.56 -5.66
CA ASN A 8 -14.72 35.51 -5.60
C ASN A 8 -13.68 35.19 -6.69
N LEU A 9 -13.38 36.23 -7.48
CA LEU A 9 -12.09 36.56 -8.10
C LEU A 9 -10.98 35.48 -8.06
N ILE A 10 -10.74 34.87 -9.22
CA ILE A 10 -9.38 34.51 -9.64
C ILE A 10 -9.02 35.46 -10.78
N LYS A 11 -7.93 36.19 -10.60
CA LYS A 11 -7.44 37.29 -11.43
C LYS A 11 -7.21 36.81 -12.87
N ALA A 12 -8.00 37.33 -13.80
CA ALA A 12 -7.67 37.29 -15.22
C ALA A 12 -6.55 38.31 -15.49
N SER A 13 -5.36 37.83 -15.82
CA SER A 13 -4.34 38.63 -16.50
C SER A 13 -4.14 38.03 -17.87
N VAL A 14 -4.98 38.43 -18.82
CA VAL A 14 -4.82 38.14 -20.24
C VAL A 14 -5.16 39.41 -21.00
N ALA A 15 -4.16 39.94 -21.69
CA ALA A 15 -4.21 40.69 -22.96
C ALA A 15 -3.00 41.63 -22.98
N ALA A 16 -2.24 41.79 -24.06
CA ALA A 16 -2.62 41.58 -25.45
C ALA A 16 -1.36 41.27 -26.27
N CYS A 17 -1.38 40.19 -27.03
CA CYS A 17 -0.71 40.17 -28.32
C CYS A 17 -1.81 40.14 -29.39
N LEU A 18 -1.96 41.31 -29.99
CA LEU A 18 -2.71 41.65 -31.17
C LEU A 18 -2.32 40.78 -32.37
N LEU A 19 -3.32 40.50 -33.23
CA LEU A 19 -3.23 40.09 -34.63
C LEU A 19 -2.46 38.77 -34.87
N SER A 20 -3.09 37.72 -35.41
CA SER A 20 -3.36 37.63 -36.85
C SER A 20 -4.25 36.43 -37.19
N ALA A 21 -5.22 36.69 -38.07
CA ALA A 21 -5.84 35.85 -39.09
C ALA A 21 -5.63 34.31 -39.13
N LEU A 22 -6.78 33.63 -39.28
CA LEU A 22 -7.04 32.42 -40.09
C LEU A 22 -6.30 31.11 -39.73
N ALA A 23 -6.94 30.30 -38.88
CA ALA A 23 -7.40 28.94 -39.20
C ALA A 23 -8.10 28.34 -37.97
N PRO A 24 -9.28 27.71 -38.07
CA PRO A 24 -9.80 26.90 -36.97
C PRO A 24 -9.02 25.58 -36.97
N LEU A 25 -7.88 25.55 -36.27
CA LEU A 25 -7.31 24.28 -35.83
C LEU A 25 -8.26 23.74 -34.76
N SER A 26 -9.18 22.89 -35.21
CA SER A 26 -9.99 22.01 -34.38
C SER A 26 -9.04 21.20 -33.50
N SER A 27 -8.77 21.72 -32.31
CA SER A 27 -8.02 21.02 -31.27
C SER A 27 -8.89 19.87 -30.79
N CYS A 28 -8.74 18.71 -31.43
CA CYS A 28 -9.25 17.46 -30.91
C CYS A 28 -8.53 17.21 -29.58
N VAL A 29 -9.22 17.50 -28.48
CA VAL A 29 -8.83 16.99 -27.17
C VAL A 29 -8.99 15.48 -27.26
N VAL A 30 -7.90 14.77 -27.57
CA VAL A 30 -7.85 13.32 -27.48
C VAL A 30 -7.84 12.99 -25.99
N THR A 31 -9.03 12.80 -25.43
CA THR A 31 -9.18 12.17 -24.13
C THR A 31 -8.83 10.70 -24.35
N VAL A 32 -7.59 10.33 -24.06
CA VAL A 32 -7.21 8.92 -23.97
C VAL A 32 -7.98 8.35 -22.77
N VAL A 33 -9.13 7.74 -23.06
CA VAL A 33 -9.82 6.90 -22.08
C VAL A 33 -8.97 5.64 -21.98
N GLU A 34 -8.07 5.62 -21.01
CA GLU A 34 -7.34 4.42 -20.64
C GLU A 34 -8.40 3.38 -20.25
N LYS A 35 -8.59 2.38 -21.11
CA LYS A 35 -9.50 1.28 -20.82
C LYS A 35 -8.95 0.60 -19.58
N LEU A 36 -9.67 0.73 -18.46
CA LEU A 36 -9.45 -0.13 -17.31
C LEU A 36 -9.36 -1.58 -17.82
N PRO A 37 -8.34 -2.34 -17.42
CA PRO A 37 -8.22 -3.73 -17.82
C PRO A 37 -9.55 -4.46 -17.55
N PRO A 38 -9.93 -5.41 -18.41
CA PRO A 38 -11.28 -6.00 -18.43
C PRO A 38 -11.68 -6.70 -17.12
N ASP A 39 -10.72 -6.92 -16.21
CA ASP A 39 -10.97 -7.37 -14.86
C ASP A 39 -10.19 -6.52 -13.84
N ALA A 40 -10.85 -5.51 -13.28
CA ALA A 40 -10.33 -4.69 -12.19
C ALA A 40 -10.85 -5.18 -10.81
N SER A 41 -11.37 -6.41 -10.75
CA SER A 41 -11.82 -6.99 -9.48
C SER A 41 -10.63 -7.13 -8.52
N PRO A 42 -10.82 -6.90 -7.22
CA PRO A 42 -9.79 -7.18 -6.23
C PRO A 42 -9.31 -8.62 -6.35
N ARG A 43 -8.00 -8.82 -6.38
CA ARG A 43 -7.39 -10.15 -6.41
C ARG A 43 -7.62 -10.85 -5.07
N ALA A 44 -7.97 -12.13 -5.12
CA ALA A 44 -8.13 -12.93 -3.91
C ALA A 44 -6.77 -13.06 -3.19
N VAL A 45 -6.80 -12.92 -1.87
CA VAL A 45 -5.62 -13.11 -1.02
C VAL A 45 -5.88 -14.30 -0.10
N HIS A 46 -4.99 -15.27 -0.12
CA HIS A 46 -5.08 -16.48 0.68
C HIS A 46 -3.96 -16.51 1.72
N GLU A 47 -4.32 -16.60 3.00
CA GLU A 47 -3.37 -16.91 4.06
C GLU A 47 -3.02 -18.40 3.99
N LYS A 48 -1.73 -18.71 3.80
CA LYS A 48 -1.23 -20.09 3.69
C LYS A 48 -0.68 -20.61 5.02
N ALA A 49 -0.14 -19.71 5.83
CA ALA A 49 0.43 -20.03 7.13
C ALA A 49 0.55 -18.76 7.97
N ARG A 50 0.54 -18.97 9.29
CA ARG A 50 0.71 -17.93 10.29
C ARG A 50 1.64 -18.40 11.40
N TRP A 51 2.47 -17.47 11.85
CA TRP A 51 3.38 -17.66 12.98
C TRP A 51 3.25 -16.49 13.95
N ASP A 52 3.42 -16.79 15.23
CA ASP A 52 3.59 -15.77 16.26
C ASP A 52 5.03 -15.30 16.31
N VAL A 53 5.20 -13.99 16.47
CA VAL A 53 6.48 -13.35 16.67
C VAL A 53 6.59 -13.01 18.15
N THR A 54 7.60 -13.54 18.84
CA THR A 54 7.77 -13.40 20.29
C THR A 54 9.11 -12.79 20.68
N VAL A 55 9.12 -12.08 21.80
CA VAL A 55 10.32 -11.58 22.49
C VAL A 55 10.15 -11.91 23.97
N ASP A 56 11.15 -12.57 24.56
CA ASP A 56 11.14 -12.96 25.98
C ASP A 56 9.85 -13.71 26.41
N GLY A 57 9.28 -14.50 25.49
CA GLY A 57 8.05 -15.27 25.70
C GLY A 57 6.75 -14.49 25.51
N ALA A 58 6.79 -13.18 25.28
CA ALA A 58 5.61 -12.37 24.99
C ALA A 58 5.39 -12.22 23.47
N ARG A 59 4.14 -12.32 23.02
CA ARG A 59 3.75 -12.08 21.63
C ARG A 59 3.84 -10.59 21.29
N VAL A 60 4.66 -10.26 20.30
CA VAL A 60 4.90 -8.89 19.82
C VAL A 60 4.39 -8.66 18.38
N GLY A 61 3.83 -9.68 17.74
CA GLY A 61 3.21 -9.57 16.42
C GLY A 61 2.91 -10.92 15.80
N SER A 62 2.54 -10.91 14.51
CA SER A 62 2.44 -12.10 13.67
C SER A 62 3.19 -11.93 12.35
N LEU A 63 3.64 -13.08 11.82
CA LEU A 63 4.15 -13.24 10.48
C LEU A 63 3.19 -14.12 9.70
N GLU A 64 2.69 -13.66 8.58
CA GLU A 64 1.66 -14.34 7.79
C GLU A 64 2.17 -14.55 6.36
N LEU A 65 2.16 -15.79 5.87
CA LEU A 65 2.47 -16.10 4.49
C LEU A 65 1.19 -15.94 3.66
N LEU A 66 1.21 -14.99 2.73
CA LEU A 66 0.11 -14.68 1.85
C LEU A 66 0.44 -15.09 0.41
N GLU A 67 -0.57 -15.60 -0.28
CA GLU A 67 -0.58 -15.80 -1.74
C GLU A 67 -1.69 -14.94 -2.33
N ILE A 68 -1.31 -14.02 -3.21
CA ILE A 68 -2.24 -13.20 -3.98
C ILE A 68 -2.49 -13.94 -5.30
N ALA A 69 -3.73 -14.33 -5.53
CA ALA A 69 -4.13 -15.02 -6.74
C ALA A 69 -3.97 -14.09 -7.95
N ASP A 70 -3.13 -14.52 -8.88
CA ASP A 70 -2.98 -13.98 -10.22
C ASP A 70 -2.93 -15.18 -11.17
N PRO A 71 -3.74 -15.20 -12.25
CA PRO A 71 -3.79 -16.34 -13.17
C PRO A 71 -2.48 -16.57 -13.92
N ASP A 72 -1.67 -15.54 -14.10
CA ASP A 72 -0.42 -15.59 -14.86
C ASP A 72 0.80 -15.69 -13.93
N ASP A 73 0.79 -14.99 -12.78
CA ASP A 73 1.93 -14.95 -11.85
C ASP A 73 1.51 -14.75 -10.39
N PRO A 74 1.16 -15.81 -9.63
CA PRO A 74 0.74 -15.69 -8.24
C PRO A 74 1.84 -15.07 -7.38
N VAL A 75 1.49 -14.03 -6.64
CA VAL A 75 2.45 -13.29 -5.82
C VAL A 75 2.46 -13.84 -4.40
N VAL A 76 3.63 -14.31 -3.95
CA VAL A 76 3.81 -14.82 -2.58
C VAL A 76 4.65 -13.82 -1.78
N LEU A 77 4.16 -13.45 -0.60
CA LEU A 77 4.84 -12.53 0.31
C LEU A 77 4.51 -12.82 1.76
N TYR A 78 5.37 -12.36 2.66
CA TYR A 78 5.11 -12.35 4.08
C TYR A 78 4.55 -11.00 4.51
N ARG A 79 3.38 -10.98 5.15
CA ARG A 79 2.85 -9.83 5.86
C ARG A 79 3.30 -9.87 7.32
N VAL A 80 3.75 -8.74 7.83
CA VAL A 80 4.14 -8.57 9.24
C VAL A 80 3.11 -7.67 9.92
N CYS A 81 2.54 -8.16 11.01
CA CYS A 81 1.48 -7.48 11.76
C CYS A 81 1.94 -7.21 13.20
N TYR A 82 1.54 -6.06 13.73
CA TYR A 82 1.58 -5.76 15.16
C TYR A 82 0.56 -6.63 15.94
N PRO A 83 0.63 -6.68 17.29
CA PRO A 83 -0.27 -7.52 18.08
C PRO A 83 -1.77 -7.21 17.89
N ASP A 84 -2.09 -5.96 17.56
CA ASP A 84 -3.44 -5.45 17.29
C ASP A 84 -3.95 -5.76 15.86
N GLY A 85 -3.14 -6.41 15.04
CA GLY A 85 -3.45 -6.74 13.65
C GLY A 85 -3.15 -5.60 12.67
N GLN A 86 -2.67 -4.44 13.13
CA GLN A 86 -2.19 -3.41 12.22
C GLN A 86 -0.96 -3.91 11.47
N GLN A 87 -0.90 -3.64 10.18
CA GLN A 87 0.25 -4.02 9.37
C GLN A 87 1.48 -3.17 9.69
N ALA A 88 2.58 -3.84 10.03
CA ALA A 88 3.89 -3.24 10.24
C ALA A 88 4.69 -3.12 8.92
N GLY A 89 4.44 -4.04 7.98
CA GLY A 89 5.04 -4.04 6.65
C GLY A 89 5.01 -5.42 6.00
N TRP A 90 5.91 -5.64 5.05
CA TRP A 90 6.00 -6.86 4.26
C TRP A 90 7.44 -7.31 4.09
N ILE A 91 7.65 -8.60 3.90
CA ILE A 91 8.92 -9.20 3.53
C ILE A 91 8.67 -10.09 2.31
N ASP A 92 9.40 -9.89 1.22
CA ASP A 92 9.25 -10.75 0.05
C ASP A 92 10.04 -12.06 0.17
N MET A 93 9.91 -12.94 -0.82
CA MET A 93 10.59 -14.23 -0.87
C MET A 93 12.13 -14.12 -0.97
N LEU A 94 12.66 -12.93 -1.26
CA LEU A 94 14.10 -12.66 -1.30
C LEU A 94 14.62 -12.05 0.02
N GLY A 95 13.74 -11.87 1.02
CA GLY A 95 14.09 -11.29 2.32
C GLY A 95 14.18 -9.76 2.33
N ARG A 96 13.67 -9.08 1.30
CA ARG A 96 13.60 -7.61 1.27
C ARG A 96 12.38 -7.14 2.06
N ALA A 97 12.62 -6.24 3.01
CA ALA A 97 11.61 -5.71 3.92
C ALA A 97 11.16 -4.31 3.51
N PHE A 98 9.85 -4.11 3.45
CA PHE A 98 9.21 -2.86 3.05
C PHE A 98 8.17 -2.43 4.08
N ARG A 99 8.00 -1.11 4.25
CA ARG A 99 6.93 -0.50 5.05
C ARG A 99 6.25 0.60 4.28
N GLU A 100 4.96 0.75 4.47
CA GLU A 100 4.20 1.89 3.94
C GLU A 100 4.60 3.17 4.69
N LYS A 101 5.04 4.16 3.93
CA LYS A 101 5.42 5.48 4.40
C LYS A 101 4.18 6.36 4.40
N ARG A 102 4.07 7.25 5.39
CA ARG A 102 2.95 8.19 5.46
C ARG A 102 2.96 9.10 4.23
N ILE A 103 1.79 9.27 3.62
CA ILE A 103 1.51 9.99 2.36
C ILE A 103 2.12 11.41 2.31
N GLU A 104 2.35 12.03 3.46
CA GLU A 104 2.92 13.39 3.55
C GLU A 104 4.40 13.47 3.15
N GLU A 105 5.14 12.36 3.17
CA GLU A 105 6.61 12.38 3.05
C GLU A 105 7.15 11.87 1.71
N THR A 106 6.33 11.30 0.82
CA THR A 106 6.78 10.78 -0.50
C THR A 106 5.60 10.75 -1.46
N GLY A 107 5.85 10.96 -2.76
CA GLY A 107 4.83 10.99 -3.82
C GLY A 107 4.03 9.68 -3.96
N PRO A 108 3.32 9.48 -5.09
CA PRO A 108 2.23 8.50 -5.21
C PRO A 108 2.57 7.03 -4.89
N ASP A 109 3.85 6.65 -4.84
CA ASP A 109 4.30 5.30 -4.48
C ASP A 109 4.85 5.26 -3.04
N GLY A 110 3.94 5.07 -2.08
CA GLY A 110 4.19 5.18 -0.64
C GLY A 110 4.99 4.04 0.01
N LEU A 111 5.72 3.19 -0.72
CA LEU A 111 6.50 2.09 -0.09
C LEU A 111 7.97 2.48 0.14
N ARG A 112 8.44 2.28 1.37
CA ARG A 112 9.84 2.49 1.76
C ARG A 112 10.53 1.14 2.00
N HIS A 113 11.63 0.90 1.29
CA HIS A 113 12.53 -0.21 1.58
C HIS A 113 13.31 0.05 2.88
N ILE A 114 13.25 -0.89 3.83
CA ILE A 114 13.88 -0.82 5.15
C ILE A 114 15.16 -1.65 5.23
N GLY A 115 15.31 -2.64 4.34
CA GLY A 115 16.54 -3.40 4.20
C GLY A 115 16.32 -4.79 3.61
N MET A 116 17.43 -5.48 3.37
CA MET A 116 17.47 -6.85 2.84
C MET A 116 18.36 -7.66 3.77
N ASN A 117 17.75 -8.35 4.74
CA ASN A 117 18.45 -9.05 5.81
C ASN A 117 17.78 -10.41 6.09
N THR A 118 18.20 -11.11 7.14
CA THR A 118 17.50 -12.30 7.62
C THR A 118 16.06 -11.97 8.04
N MET A 119 15.18 -12.96 8.00
CA MET A 119 13.78 -12.81 8.45
C MET A 119 13.69 -12.20 9.86
N GLN A 120 14.53 -12.65 10.79
CA GLN A 120 14.57 -12.13 12.16
C GLN A 120 14.95 -10.65 12.23
N GLU A 121 15.95 -10.21 11.47
CA GLU A 121 16.38 -8.80 11.46
C GLU A 121 15.33 -7.90 10.78
N SER A 122 14.70 -8.41 9.71
CA SER A 122 13.58 -7.72 9.06
C SER A 122 12.38 -7.57 10.00
N LEU A 123 12.02 -8.63 10.73
CA LEU A 123 10.98 -8.59 11.77
C LEU A 123 11.33 -7.59 12.87
N ARG A 124 12.56 -7.63 13.38
CA ARG A 124 13.04 -6.69 14.40
C ARG A 124 12.87 -5.24 13.95
N ARG A 125 13.25 -4.90 12.72
CA ARG A 125 13.11 -3.55 12.18
C ARG A 125 11.67 -3.15 11.94
N LEU A 126 10.87 -4.05 11.36
CA LEU A 126 9.47 -3.78 11.02
C LEU A 126 8.60 -3.60 12.26
N LEU A 127 8.85 -4.37 13.32
CA LEU A 127 8.16 -4.27 14.61
C LEU A 127 8.85 -3.31 15.59
N GLU A 128 9.88 -2.58 15.15
CA GLU A 128 10.62 -1.58 15.94
C GLU A 128 11.18 -2.12 17.26
N LEU A 129 11.62 -3.38 17.25
CA LEU A 129 12.09 -4.09 18.43
C LEU A 129 13.57 -3.79 18.73
N SER A 130 13.91 -3.77 20.02
CA SER A 130 15.29 -3.61 20.49
C SER A 130 16.14 -4.88 20.33
N THR A 131 15.51 -6.06 20.33
CA THR A 131 16.15 -7.38 20.26
C THR A 131 15.53 -8.22 19.15
N ALA A 132 16.30 -9.17 18.62
CA ALA A 132 15.83 -10.10 17.60
C ALA A 132 14.68 -10.99 18.13
N PRO A 133 13.53 -11.02 17.46
CA PRO A 133 12.42 -11.87 17.87
C PRO A 133 12.59 -13.33 17.44
N ILE A 134 11.79 -14.20 18.04
CA ILE A 134 11.64 -15.62 17.69
C ILE A 134 10.33 -15.80 16.93
N VAL A 135 10.33 -16.66 15.91
CA VAL A 135 9.14 -17.02 15.14
C VAL A 135 8.70 -18.42 15.59
N MET A 136 7.46 -18.55 16.03
CA MET A 136 6.88 -19.80 16.51
C MET A 136 5.61 -20.12 15.74
N PRO A 137 5.27 -21.40 15.51
CA PRO A 137 3.95 -21.76 14.99
C PRO A 137 2.87 -21.07 15.82
N ALA A 138 1.88 -20.48 15.16
CA ALA A 138 0.76 -19.86 15.87
C ALA A 138 0.09 -20.92 16.76
N THR A 139 -0.12 -20.61 18.04
CA THR A 139 -0.90 -21.49 18.91
C THR A 139 -2.35 -21.44 18.46
N GLU A 140 -3.00 -22.59 18.29
CA GLU A 140 -4.43 -22.72 18.03
C GLU A 140 -5.24 -22.32 19.28
N ASP A 141 -5.11 -21.08 19.75
CA ASP A 141 -5.90 -20.51 20.84
C ASP A 141 -6.32 -19.11 20.38
N ASP A 142 -7.44 -19.05 19.65
CA ASP A 142 -8.34 -17.89 19.45
C ASP A 142 -9.27 -18.02 18.22
N THR A 143 -9.32 -19.16 17.52
CA THR A 143 -10.29 -19.40 16.43
C THR A 143 -11.72 -19.72 16.91
N VAL A 144 -12.04 -19.49 18.19
CA VAL A 144 -13.40 -19.62 18.73
C VAL A 144 -13.93 -18.25 19.14
N ALA A 145 -14.46 -17.49 18.16
CA ALA A 145 -15.67 -16.66 18.28
C ALA A 145 -15.68 -15.57 17.20
N SER A 146 -16.03 -15.92 15.97
CA SER A 146 -16.77 -15.05 15.04
C SER A 146 -17.14 -15.89 13.80
N ARG A 147 -18.23 -16.64 13.93
CA ARG A 147 -19.04 -17.09 12.80
C ARG A 147 -20.20 -16.12 12.65
#